data_AF-A0A3D4GVE9-F1
#
_entry.id   AF-A0A3D4GVE9-F1
#
_cell.length_a   1.000
_cell.length_b   1.000
_cell.length_c   1.000
_cell.angle_alpha   90.00
_cell.angle_beta   90.00
_cell.angle_gamma   90.00
#
_symmetry.space_group_name_H-M   'P 1'
#
loop_
_entity.id
_entity.type
_entity.pdbx_description
1 polymer ?
#
loop_
_entity_poly.entity_id
_entity_poly.type
_entity_poly.pdbx_seq_one_letter_code
_entity_poly.pdbx_strand_id
1 'polypeptide(L)'
;MHRDTCTETPEKAFALARAYEKRYKKKLRMNFDHSHPAIIKQMRPPAFWDRLSERLDLWRMSELIHFRPFTGSHCQTPVTDSRGGLDRDFQTWLVGYLEPSLAAWLKAAGSGKELFAVTELGPQGSGYALACFPDVWKDAIVQKDEIQKVWRRLIRKWRK
;
A
#
# COMPACT_ATOMS: atom_id res chain seq x y z
N MET A 1 1.07 -2.39 -10.14
CA MET A 1 -0.23 -3.05 -10.33
C MET A 1 -1.27 -1.96 -10.21
N HIS A 2 -2.10 -1.75 -11.23
CA HIS A 2 -3.03 -0.62 -11.27
C HIS A 2 -4.30 -1.03 -11.99
N ARG A 3 -5.47 -0.64 -11.47
CA ARG A 3 -6.77 -1.09 -12.00
C ARG A 3 -7.02 -0.66 -13.45
N ASP A 4 -6.49 0.50 -13.86
CA ASP A 4 -6.74 1.05 -15.20
C ASP A 4 -5.75 0.52 -16.26
N THR A 5 -5.17 -0.67 -16.02
CA THR A 5 -4.18 -1.32 -16.89
C THR A 5 -4.52 -2.80 -17.06
N CYS A 6 -3.80 -3.53 -17.91
CA CYS A 6 -3.93 -5.00 -18.05
C CYS A 6 -3.52 -5.81 -16.80
N THR A 7 -3.24 -5.14 -15.68
CA THR A 7 -2.95 -5.74 -14.37
C THR A 7 -4.08 -5.48 -13.37
N GLU A 8 -5.31 -5.32 -13.88
CA GLU A 8 -6.41 -4.77 -13.11
C GLU A 8 -6.84 -5.65 -11.94
N THR A 9 -6.67 -6.98 -12.03
CA THR A 9 -6.93 -7.91 -10.93
C THR A 9 -5.66 -8.60 -10.44
N PRO A 10 -5.60 -9.02 -9.15
CA PRO A 10 -4.50 -9.82 -8.62
C PRO A 10 -4.19 -11.05 -9.46
N GLU A 11 -5.24 -11.73 -9.94
CA GLU A 11 -5.11 -12.94 -10.72
C GLU A 11 -4.38 -12.69 -12.05
N LYS A 12 -4.71 -11.60 -12.75
CA LYS A 12 -4.05 -11.20 -14.00
C LYS A 12 -2.59 -10.81 -13.77
N ALA A 13 -2.35 -9.95 -12.78
CA ALA A 13 -1.01 -9.50 -12.43
C ALA A 13 -0.10 -10.69 -12.03
N PHE A 14 -0.61 -11.62 -11.23
CA PHE A 14 0.14 -12.79 -10.79
C PHE A 14 0.28 -13.85 -11.88
N ALA A 15 -0.68 -13.97 -12.80
CA ALA A 15 -0.53 -14.81 -13.99
C ALA A 15 0.64 -14.32 -14.86
N LEU A 16 0.76 -13.00 -15.07
CA LEU A 16 1.89 -12.41 -15.78
C LEU A 16 3.22 -12.67 -15.06
N ALA A 17 3.27 -12.49 -13.74
CA ALA A 17 4.46 -12.77 -12.96
C ALA A 17 4.89 -14.25 -13.05
N ARG A 18 3.93 -15.19 -12.98
CA ARG A 18 4.19 -16.64 -13.15
C ARG A 18 4.68 -16.97 -14.56
N ALA A 19 4.05 -16.41 -15.58
CA ALA A 19 4.44 -16.64 -16.98
C ALA A 19 5.86 -16.11 -17.25
N TYR A 20 6.18 -14.92 -16.72
CA TYR A 20 7.51 -14.33 -16.80
C TYR A 20 8.55 -15.24 -16.13
N GLU A 21 8.29 -15.70 -14.91
CA GLU A 21 9.19 -16.59 -14.17
C GLU A 21 9.42 -17.93 -14.89
N LYS A 22 8.35 -18.52 -15.45
CA LYS A 22 8.45 -19.75 -16.24
C LYS A 22 9.37 -19.58 -17.45
N ARG A 23 9.23 -18.46 -18.18
CA ARG A 23 9.95 -18.16 -19.43
C ARG A 23 11.40 -17.76 -19.19
N TYR A 24 11.64 -16.88 -18.23
CA TYR A 24 12.95 -16.24 -18.04
C TYR A 24 13.74 -16.76 -16.84
N LYS A 25 13.16 -17.68 -16.05
CA LYS A 25 13.75 -18.23 -14.81
C LYS A 25 14.17 -17.15 -13.81
N LYS A 26 13.50 -16.00 -13.86
CA LYS A 26 13.70 -14.84 -12.99
C LYS A 26 12.34 -14.29 -12.58
N LYS A 27 12.23 -13.79 -11.35
CA LYS A 27 11.01 -13.14 -10.88
C LYS A 27 10.83 -11.78 -11.56
N LEU A 28 9.59 -11.46 -11.91
CA LEU A 28 9.23 -10.15 -12.45
C LEU A 28 9.33 -9.11 -11.33
N ARG A 29 10.09 -8.04 -11.54
CA ARG A 29 10.07 -6.89 -10.63
C ARG A 29 8.72 -6.19 -10.77
N MET A 30 8.08 -5.89 -9.65
CA MET A 30 6.75 -5.29 -9.61
C MET A 30 6.70 -4.19 -8.57
N ASN A 31 5.97 -3.12 -8.91
CA ASN A 31 5.52 -2.13 -7.94
C ASN A 31 4.07 -2.41 -7.58
N PHE A 32 3.77 -2.28 -6.29
CA PHE A 32 2.45 -2.55 -5.74
C PHE A 32 1.73 -1.26 -5.40
N ASP A 33 0.47 -1.17 -5.82
CA ASP A 33 -0.53 -0.27 -5.26
C ASP A 33 -1.76 -1.14 -4.96
N HIS A 34 -1.91 -1.51 -3.69
CA HIS A 34 -2.99 -2.42 -3.28
C HIS A 34 -4.34 -1.72 -3.08
N SER A 35 -4.41 -0.38 -3.19
CA SER A 35 -5.69 0.34 -3.16
C SER A 35 -6.64 -0.12 -4.28
N HIS A 36 -6.07 -0.52 -5.41
CA HIS A 36 -6.81 -1.03 -6.58
C HIS A 36 -7.44 -2.41 -6.33
N PRO A 37 -6.66 -3.47 -6.00
CA PRO A 37 -7.21 -4.77 -5.60
C PRO A 37 -8.23 -4.72 -4.46
N ALA A 38 -8.01 -3.87 -3.46
CA ALA A 38 -8.85 -3.79 -2.26
C ALA A 38 -10.33 -3.51 -2.60
N ILE A 39 -10.57 -2.63 -3.57
CA ILE A 39 -11.93 -2.27 -4.02
C ILE A 39 -12.56 -3.39 -4.84
N ILE A 40 -11.81 -3.95 -5.78
CA ILE A 40 -12.31 -5.01 -6.67
C ILE A 40 -12.84 -6.19 -5.85
N LYS A 41 -12.19 -6.47 -4.71
CA LYS A 41 -12.54 -7.58 -3.82
C LYS A 41 -13.42 -7.19 -2.64
N GLN A 42 -13.83 -5.92 -2.54
CA GLN A 42 -14.59 -5.35 -1.43
C GLN A 42 -14.09 -5.81 -0.06
N MET A 43 -12.79 -5.65 0.16
CA MET A 43 -12.15 -6.21 1.34
C MET A 43 -12.63 -5.52 2.63
N ARG A 44 -12.83 -6.30 3.68
CA ARG A 44 -13.07 -5.75 5.02
C ARG A 44 -11.74 -5.48 5.72
N PRO A 45 -11.65 -4.44 6.57
CA PRO A 45 -10.38 -4.05 7.15
C PRO A 45 -9.60 -5.13 7.90
N PRO A 46 -10.22 -6.02 8.70
CA PRO A 46 -9.49 -7.07 9.39
C PRO A 46 -8.76 -8.04 8.45
N ALA A 47 -9.16 -8.10 7.17
CA ALA A 47 -8.63 -9.02 6.18
C ALA A 47 -7.74 -8.34 5.13
N PHE A 48 -7.44 -7.04 5.27
CA PHE A 48 -6.67 -6.30 4.26
C PHE A 48 -5.34 -6.99 3.95
N TRP A 49 -4.43 -7.11 4.92
CA TRP A 49 -3.12 -7.68 4.66
C TRP A 49 -3.16 -9.16 4.29
N ASP A 50 -3.95 -9.97 4.99
CA ASP A 50 -4.02 -11.41 4.76
C ASP A 50 -4.42 -11.75 3.32
N ARG A 51 -5.35 -10.98 2.75
CA ARG A 51 -5.78 -11.18 1.36
C ARG A 51 -4.83 -10.58 0.34
N LEU A 52 -4.11 -9.51 0.70
CA LEU A 52 -3.23 -8.79 -0.22
C LEU A 52 -1.79 -9.32 -0.24
N SER A 53 -1.42 -10.18 0.70
CA SER A 53 -0.07 -10.70 0.87
C SER A 53 0.22 -12.00 0.10
N GLU A 54 -0.65 -12.44 -0.81
CA GLU A 54 -0.53 -13.71 -1.53
C GLU A 54 0.84 -13.93 -2.20
N ARG A 55 1.45 -12.87 -2.75
CA ARG A 55 2.79 -12.91 -3.37
C ARG A 55 3.84 -12.19 -2.52
N LEU A 56 3.98 -12.61 -1.26
CA LEU A 56 5.02 -12.13 -0.33
C LEU A 56 6.42 -12.16 -0.93
N ASP A 57 6.71 -13.16 -1.77
CA ASP A 57 8.01 -13.31 -2.42
C ASP A 57 8.32 -12.18 -3.40
N LEU A 58 7.31 -11.64 -4.09
CA LEU A 58 7.43 -10.45 -4.95
C LEU A 58 7.39 -9.17 -4.13
N TRP A 59 6.50 -9.09 -3.13
CA TRP A 59 6.40 -7.95 -2.22
C TRP A 59 7.75 -7.61 -1.59
N ARG A 60 8.44 -8.64 -1.08
CA ARG A 60 9.76 -8.54 -0.47
C ARG A 60 10.86 -8.12 -1.42
N MET A 61 10.67 -8.24 -2.73
CA MET A 61 11.63 -7.76 -3.73
C MET A 61 11.46 -6.28 -4.08
N SER A 62 10.31 -5.67 -3.73
CA SER A 62 9.98 -4.30 -4.12
C SER A 62 10.99 -3.30 -3.56
N GLU A 63 11.40 -2.37 -4.41
CA GLU A 63 12.20 -1.19 -4.05
C GLU A 63 11.29 0.04 -3.89
N LEU A 64 10.10 0.03 -4.51
CA LEU A 64 9.10 1.08 -4.41
C LEU A 64 7.71 0.48 -4.17
N ILE A 65 6.96 1.07 -3.25
CA ILE A 65 5.59 0.66 -2.93
C ILE A 65 4.72 1.91 -2.77
N HIS A 66 3.54 1.87 -3.38
CA HIS A 66 2.52 2.88 -3.22
C HIS A 66 1.65 2.53 -2.01
N PHE A 67 1.56 3.48 -1.09
CA PHE A 67 0.83 3.36 0.17
C PHE A 67 -0.40 4.26 0.20
N ARG A 68 -1.15 4.34 -0.91
CA ARG A 68 -2.44 5.04 -0.94
C ARG A 68 -3.38 4.44 0.12
N PRO A 69 -3.91 5.22 1.07
CA PRO A 69 -4.89 4.72 2.04
C PRO A 69 -6.19 4.38 1.34
N PHE A 70 -6.82 3.26 1.68
CA PHE A 70 -7.99 2.76 0.95
C PHE A 70 -9.00 2.12 1.89
N THR A 71 -10.22 1.94 1.39
CA THR A 71 -11.19 0.99 1.95
C THR A 71 -11.48 -0.13 0.96
N GLY A 72 -12.35 -1.08 1.35
CA GLY A 72 -12.94 -2.02 0.39
C GLY A 72 -13.86 -1.37 -0.65
N SER A 73 -14.14 -0.08 -0.54
CA SER A 73 -15.13 0.60 -1.40
C SER A 73 -14.55 1.80 -2.13
N HIS A 74 -13.40 2.35 -1.72
CA HIS A 74 -12.80 3.51 -2.37
C HIS A 74 -11.27 3.47 -2.37
N CYS A 75 -10.67 4.02 -3.42
CA CYS A 75 -9.22 3.91 -3.70
C CYS A 75 -8.41 4.86 -2.83
N GLN A 76 -9.03 5.88 -2.26
CA GLN A 76 -8.36 6.88 -1.45
C GLN A 76 -9.25 7.29 -0.28
N THR A 77 -8.78 7.17 0.94
CA THR A 77 -9.43 7.81 2.10
C THR A 77 -8.75 9.13 2.40
N PRO A 78 -9.44 10.09 3.04
CA PRO A 78 -8.75 11.22 3.65
C PRO A 78 -7.78 10.70 4.72
N VAL A 79 -6.74 11.47 5.01
CA VAL A 79 -5.76 11.15 6.06
C VAL A 79 -6.14 11.85 7.36
N THR A 80 -6.55 13.11 7.27
CA THR A 80 -7.02 13.90 8.41
C THR A 80 -8.55 14.02 8.46
N ASP A 81 -9.09 14.18 9.66
CA ASP A 81 -10.50 14.50 9.85
C ASP A 81 -10.72 16.03 9.89
N SER A 82 -11.99 16.46 9.89
CA SER A 82 -12.35 17.89 9.96
C SER A 82 -12.06 18.56 11.32
N ARG A 83 -11.56 17.80 12.30
CA ARG A 83 -11.27 18.23 13.67
C ARG A 83 -9.76 18.31 13.94
N GLY A 84 -8.92 18.07 12.93
CA GLY A 84 -7.46 18.09 13.04
C GLY A 84 -6.86 16.78 13.57
N GLY A 85 -7.66 15.72 13.69
CA GLY A 85 -7.24 14.36 14.01
C GLY A 85 -6.93 13.53 12.75
N LEU A 86 -6.62 12.25 12.97
CA LEU A 86 -6.53 11.27 11.88
C LEU A 86 -7.92 10.73 11.55
N ASP A 87 -8.19 10.58 10.26
CA ASP A 87 -9.41 9.92 9.79
C ASP A 87 -9.49 8.46 10.28
N ARG A 88 -10.70 7.98 10.57
CA ARG A 88 -10.92 6.65 11.15
C ARG A 88 -10.61 5.52 10.17
N ASP A 89 -10.92 5.69 8.88
CA ASP A 89 -10.57 4.70 7.86
C ASP A 89 -9.07 4.71 7.62
N PHE A 90 -8.43 5.87 7.69
CA PHE A 90 -6.96 5.96 7.67
C PHE A 90 -6.31 5.22 8.84
N GLN A 91 -6.79 5.40 10.08
CA GLN A 91 -6.31 4.66 11.26
C GLN A 91 -6.48 3.14 11.09
N THR A 92 -7.63 2.75 10.55
CA THR A 92 -7.96 1.35 10.27
C THR A 92 -7.02 0.76 9.23
N TRP A 93 -6.70 1.51 8.18
CA TRP A 93 -5.72 1.14 7.16
C TRP A 93 -4.30 1.06 7.70
N LEU A 94 -3.89 1.98 8.60
CA LEU A 94 -2.57 1.95 9.24
C LEU A 94 -2.31 0.61 9.94
N VAL A 95 -3.28 0.15 10.73
CA VAL A 95 -3.16 -1.07 11.54
C VAL A 95 -3.42 -2.32 10.70
N GLY A 96 -4.46 -2.32 9.87
CA GLY A 96 -4.90 -3.48 9.11
C GLY A 96 -4.06 -3.78 7.86
N TYR A 97 -3.31 -2.80 7.36
CA TYR A 97 -2.54 -2.93 6.13
C TYR A 97 -1.10 -2.41 6.25
N LEU A 98 -0.89 -1.14 6.61
CA LEU A 98 0.44 -0.53 6.53
C LEU A 98 1.45 -1.24 7.44
N GLU A 99 1.16 -1.37 8.74
CA GLU A 99 2.07 -2.01 9.70
C GLU A 99 2.45 -3.45 9.31
N PRO A 100 1.51 -4.38 9.05
CA PRO A 100 1.87 -5.75 8.69
C PRO A 100 2.58 -5.83 7.33
N SER A 101 2.26 -4.94 6.38
CA SER A 101 2.91 -4.90 5.07
C SER A 101 4.39 -4.46 5.13
N LEU A 102 4.68 -3.42 5.92
CA LEU A 102 6.05 -2.97 6.19
C LEU A 102 6.82 -4.01 7.01
N ALA A 103 6.18 -4.64 8.00
CA ALA A 103 6.80 -5.71 8.77
C ALA A 103 7.18 -6.90 7.88
N ALA A 104 6.33 -7.26 6.91
CA ALA A 104 6.59 -8.35 5.98
C ALA A 104 7.72 -8.03 4.99
N TRP A 105 7.84 -6.78 4.55
CA TRP A 105 8.96 -6.30 3.73
C TRP A 105 10.27 -6.34 4.52
N LEU A 106 10.27 -5.80 5.76
CA LEU A 106 11.43 -5.75 6.64
C LEU A 106 12.02 -7.14 6.93
N LYS A 107 11.18 -8.17 7.06
CA LYS A 107 11.63 -9.57 7.26
C LYS A 107 12.57 -10.10 6.16
N ALA A 108 12.54 -9.51 4.96
CA ALA A 108 13.45 -9.87 3.87
C ALA A 108 14.42 -8.75 3.51
N ALA A 109 14.37 -7.62 4.21
CA ALA A 109 15.31 -6.53 4.02
C ALA A 109 16.65 -6.94 4.64
N GLY A 110 17.62 -7.26 3.78
CA GLY A 110 19.02 -7.37 4.19
C GLY A 110 19.64 -5.98 4.43
N SER A 111 20.89 -5.98 4.88
CA SER A 111 21.68 -4.75 5.00
C SER A 111 21.76 -4.02 3.65
N GLY A 112 21.58 -2.70 3.66
CA GLY A 112 21.67 -1.84 2.47
C GLY A 112 20.43 -1.82 1.57
N LYS A 113 19.34 -2.53 1.93
CA LYS A 113 18.10 -2.46 1.17
C LYS A 113 17.30 -1.20 1.52
N GLU A 114 16.86 -0.47 0.50
CA GLU A 114 16.03 0.73 0.63
C GLU A 114 14.62 0.50 0.07
N LEU A 115 13.63 1.10 0.73
CA LEU A 115 12.24 1.13 0.28
C LEU A 115 11.81 2.57 0.05
N PHE A 116 11.38 2.88 -1.16
CA PHE A 116 10.70 4.12 -1.51
C PHE A 116 9.20 3.96 -1.25
N ALA A 117 8.72 4.54 -0.15
CA ALA A 117 7.31 4.55 0.24
C ALA A 117 6.60 5.78 -0.33
N VAL A 118 5.69 5.59 -1.29
CA VAL A 118 4.96 6.68 -1.97
C VAL A 118 3.60 6.88 -1.30
N THR A 119 3.25 8.10 -0.89
CA THR A 119 1.96 8.41 -0.25
C THR A 119 0.77 8.25 -1.21
N GLU A 120 1.00 8.56 -2.50
CA GLU A 120 0.12 8.24 -3.62
C GLU A 120 -1.27 8.90 -3.55
N LEU A 121 -1.43 10.00 -2.80
CA LEU A 121 -2.70 10.73 -2.76
C LEU A 121 -2.92 11.50 -4.05
N GLY A 122 -3.98 11.14 -4.78
CA GLY A 122 -4.45 11.83 -5.97
C GLY A 122 -5.23 13.10 -5.62
N PRO A 123 -5.12 14.17 -6.44
CA PRO A 123 -5.80 15.44 -6.20
C PRO A 123 -7.32 15.35 -6.44
N GLN A 124 -8.04 16.39 -6.04
CA GLN A 124 -9.46 16.54 -6.40
C GLN A 124 -9.61 16.81 -7.91
N GLY A 125 -10.71 16.34 -8.50
CA GLY A 125 -11.08 16.61 -9.90
C GLY A 125 -10.41 15.72 -10.96
N SER A 126 -9.17 15.28 -10.75
CA SER A 126 -8.47 14.36 -11.67
C SER A 126 -7.92 13.10 -11.00
N GLY A 127 -8.03 12.99 -9.68
CA GLY A 127 -7.60 11.85 -8.88
C GLY A 127 -8.75 11.20 -8.09
N TYR A 128 -8.39 10.48 -7.02
CA TYR A 128 -9.34 9.76 -6.18
C TYR A 128 -9.92 10.59 -5.02
N ALA A 129 -9.43 11.82 -4.81
CA ALA A 129 -9.95 12.67 -3.75
C ALA A 129 -11.38 13.13 -4.08
N LEU A 130 -12.29 12.91 -3.13
CA LEU A 130 -13.65 13.44 -3.21
C LEU A 130 -13.65 14.92 -2.82
N ALA A 131 -14.68 15.66 -3.27
CA ALA A 131 -14.83 17.08 -2.98
C ALA A 131 -14.86 17.40 -1.47
N CYS A 132 -15.29 16.44 -0.65
CA CYS A 132 -15.32 16.58 0.81
C CYS A 132 -13.99 16.26 1.50
N PHE A 133 -12.97 15.80 0.77
CA PHE A 133 -11.68 15.48 1.39
C PHE A 133 -10.93 16.76 1.78
N PRO A 134 -10.07 16.69 2.82
CA PRO A 134 -9.16 17.76 3.15
C PRO A 134 -8.20 18.10 2.02
N ASP A 135 -7.39 19.13 2.25
CA ASP A 135 -6.27 19.48 1.40
C ASP A 135 -5.32 18.28 1.23
N VAL A 136 -5.25 17.77 0.01
CA VAL A 136 -4.52 16.55 -0.34
C VAL A 136 -3.01 16.68 -0.08
N TRP A 137 -2.44 17.88 -0.25
CA TRP A 137 -1.02 18.11 0.00
C TRP A 137 -0.72 18.07 1.50
N LYS A 138 -1.57 18.68 2.32
CA LYS A 138 -1.45 18.61 3.78
C LYS A 138 -1.62 17.17 4.26
N ASP A 139 -2.58 16.44 3.73
CA ASP A 139 -2.78 15.02 4.01
C ASP A 139 -1.56 14.17 3.62
N ALA A 140 -0.90 14.47 2.49
CA ALA A 140 0.30 13.75 2.08
C ALA A 140 1.47 13.94 3.07
N ILE A 141 1.63 15.15 3.62
CA ILE A 141 2.63 15.42 4.67
C ILE A 141 2.33 14.60 5.92
N VAL A 142 1.08 14.62 6.39
CA VAL A 142 0.67 13.86 7.58
C VAL A 142 0.86 12.36 7.36
N GLN A 143 0.45 11.84 6.21
CA GLN A 143 0.62 10.43 5.86
C GLN A 143 2.09 10.01 5.85
N LYS A 144 2.98 10.82 5.27
CA LYS A 144 4.43 10.58 5.31
C LYS A 144 4.92 10.45 6.75
N ASP A 145 4.49 11.35 7.63
CA ASP A 145 4.88 11.32 9.04
C ASP A 145 4.37 10.06 9.75
N GLU A 146 3.15 9.62 9.47
CA GLU A 146 2.57 8.38 10.01
C GLU A 146 3.30 7.13 9.50
N ILE A 147 3.63 7.06 8.20
CA ILE A 147 4.47 6.00 7.64
C ILE A 147 5.83 5.96 8.36
N GLN A 148 6.46 7.11 8.57
CA GLN A 148 7.73 7.21 9.29
C GLN A 148 7.62 6.80 10.77
N LYS A 149 6.48 7.09 11.43
CA LYS A 149 6.21 6.63 12.81
C LYS A 149 6.11 5.10 12.87
N VAL A 150 5.34 4.50 11.97
CA VAL A 150 5.20 3.02 11.88
C VAL A 150 6.56 2.38 11.60
N TRP A 151 7.31 2.91 10.63
CA TRP A 151 8.65 2.42 10.29
C TRP A 151 9.60 2.44 11.49
N ARG A 152 9.71 3.58 12.19
CA ARG A 152 10.55 3.71 13.39
C ARG A 152 10.17 2.72 14.49
N ARG A 153 8.89 2.44 14.66
CA ARG A 153 8.40 1.42 15.62
C ARG A 153 8.86 0.02 15.21
N LEU A 154 8.74 -0.34 13.93
CA LEU A 154 9.09 -1.66 13.41
C LEU A 154 10.59 -1.93 13.50
N ILE A 155 11.44 -0.99 13.07
CA ILE A 155 12.90 -1.16 13.14
C ILE A 155 13.40 -1.28 14.59
N ARG A 156 12.77 -0.57 15.55
CA ARG A 156 13.13 -0.68 16.97
C ARG A 156 12.83 -2.07 17.54
N LYS A 157 11.73 -2.70 17.11
CA LYS A 157 11.38 -4.08 17.49
C LYS A 157 12.34 -5.09 16.85
N TRP A 158 12.83 -4.81 15.65
CA TRP A 158 13.66 -5.73 14.88
C TRP A 158 15.15 -5.73 15.27
N ARG A 159 15.64 -4.63 15.87
CA ARG A 159 17.00 -4.52 16.42
C ARG A 159 17.15 -5.11 17.84
N LYS A 160 16.05 -5.55 18.46
CA LYS A 160 16.04 -6.29 19.72
C LYS A 160 15.97 -7.78 19.42
#